data_AF-A9NWJ7-F1
#
_entry.id   AF-A9NWJ7-F1
#
_cell.length_a   1.000
_cell.length_b   1.000
_cell.length_c   1.000
_cell.angle_alpha   90.00
_cell.angle_beta   90.00
_cell.angle_gamma   90.00
#
_symmetry.space_group_name_H-M   'P 1'
#
loop_
_entity.id
_entity.type
_entity.pdbx_description
1 polymer ?
#
loop_
_entity_poly.entity_id
_entity_poly.type
_entity_poly.pdbx_seq_one_letter_code
_entity_poly.pdbx_strand_id
1 'polypeptide(L)'
;MASASYPTIFRLSSDNFIPRPSPLGARLRRCHVTFCSLKEEKDGQGEPNEQRTTKTVFVAGATGNTGKRIVTQLLSKGFNVKAGVRDVDSAKNNFPTDTNIQFVKADVTEGAAKLSEAIGDAEAVICATGFRPSLDFLAPWKVDNFGTVNLVDACRSIGVNKLILISSILVNGAAIGQLFNPAYIVLNVFGLTLVAKLQAEQYIRKSGIDFTIVRPGGLRNDPPSGNIVMQAEDTLFEGSISRDQVAEVAVEALLYPEASYKVVEIVSRENAPKKSLQELFASIK
;
A
#
# COMPACT_ATOMS: atom_id res chain seq x y z
N MET A 1 42.81 23.40 -50.75
CA MET A 1 43.47 23.82 -49.51
C MET A 1 42.58 23.38 -48.36
N ALA A 2 42.82 22.37 -47.53
CA ALA A 2 43.91 21.43 -47.24
C ALA A 2 43.20 20.10 -46.81
N SER A 3 43.47 18.90 -47.35
CA SER A 3 44.53 17.92 -47.02
C SER A 3 44.78 17.77 -45.50
N ALA A 4 44.92 16.60 -44.87
CA ALA A 4 44.84 15.18 -45.23
C ALA A 4 45.07 14.37 -43.93
N SER A 5 45.02 13.03 -44.05
CA SER A 5 45.77 12.02 -43.26
C SER A 5 45.13 11.34 -42.05
N TYR A 6 44.70 10.09 -42.28
CA TYR A 6 44.89 8.92 -41.41
C TYR A 6 46.39 8.62 -41.20
N PRO A 7 46.81 7.87 -40.15
CA PRO A 7 47.11 6.44 -40.35
C PRO A 7 46.97 5.47 -39.13
N THR A 8 46.65 4.20 -39.46
CA THR A 8 47.36 2.94 -39.08
C THR A 8 47.23 2.28 -37.67
N ILE A 9 46.53 1.13 -37.67
CA ILE A 9 46.92 -0.26 -37.28
C ILE A 9 47.94 -0.45 -36.12
N PHE A 10 47.53 -1.24 -35.10
CA PHE A 10 48.37 -2.32 -34.53
C PHE A 10 47.53 -3.56 -34.15
N ARG A 11 48.16 -4.72 -34.28
CA ARG A 11 47.63 -6.09 -34.35
C ARG A 11 48.27 -6.93 -33.22
N LEU A 12 47.60 -8.04 -32.85
CA LEU A 12 48.10 -9.21 -32.06
C LEU A 12 48.24 -8.94 -30.54
N SER A 13 48.05 -9.87 -29.60
CA SER A 13 48.17 -11.33 -29.60
C SER A 13 47.37 -11.93 -28.43
N SER A 14 46.99 -13.20 -28.61
CA SER A 14 46.63 -14.19 -27.60
C SER A 14 47.51 -14.19 -26.35
N ASP A 15 46.96 -14.55 -25.19
CA ASP A 15 47.32 -15.82 -24.54
C ASP A 15 46.35 -16.23 -23.40
N ASN A 16 45.96 -17.50 -23.49
CA ASN A 16 45.24 -18.28 -22.50
C ASN A 16 46.10 -18.53 -21.26
N PHE A 17 45.51 -18.56 -20.06
CA PHE A 17 45.90 -19.59 -19.08
C PHE A 17 44.83 -19.82 -18.01
N ILE A 18 44.29 -21.05 -18.02
CA ILE A 18 43.51 -21.68 -16.95
C ILE A 18 44.47 -22.63 -16.23
N PRO A 19 44.38 -22.80 -14.90
CA PRO A 19 44.74 -24.09 -14.31
C PRO A 19 43.58 -24.70 -13.52
N ARG A 20 43.27 -25.97 -13.83
CA ARG A 20 42.64 -26.93 -12.90
C ARG A 20 43.68 -28.00 -12.47
N PRO A 21 43.34 -29.02 -11.65
CA PRO A 21 44.08 -29.33 -10.44
C PRO A 21 44.94 -30.61 -10.61
N SER A 22 45.74 -30.97 -9.61
CA SER A 22 46.31 -32.31 -9.54
C SER A 22 46.38 -32.86 -8.10
N PRO A 23 46.41 -34.19 -7.94
CA PRO A 23 46.03 -34.89 -6.70
C PRO A 23 47.25 -35.46 -5.97
N LEU A 24 47.13 -35.72 -4.66
CA LEU A 24 48.06 -36.61 -3.96
C LEU A 24 47.30 -37.65 -3.12
N GLY A 25 47.68 -38.90 -3.35
CA GLY A 25 47.05 -40.10 -2.80
C GLY A 25 47.56 -40.52 -1.41
N ALA A 26 46.60 -41.14 -0.71
CA ALA A 26 46.67 -42.27 0.21
C ALA A 26 47.94 -42.56 1.05
N ARG A 27 47.71 -42.66 2.37
CA ARG A 27 48.28 -43.73 3.20
C ARG A 27 47.31 -44.12 4.31
N LEU A 28 46.77 -45.35 4.23
CA LEU A 28 46.00 -45.98 5.31
C LEU A 28 46.93 -46.32 6.47
N ARG A 29 46.53 -45.95 7.70
CA ARG A 29 46.93 -46.66 8.92
C ARG A 29 45.70 -46.92 9.79
N ARG A 30 45.51 -48.20 10.06
CA ARG A 30 44.55 -48.78 11.02
C ARG A 30 44.87 -48.26 12.42
N CYS A 31 43.95 -47.55 13.05
CA CYS A 31 43.98 -47.30 14.49
C CYS A 31 42.65 -47.77 15.10
N HIS A 32 42.79 -48.47 16.23
CA HIS A 32 41.76 -49.21 16.94
C HIS A 32 40.49 -48.39 17.22
N VAL A 33 39.36 -49.03 16.97
CA VAL A 33 38.04 -48.59 17.42
C VAL A 33 37.94 -48.90 18.91
N THR A 34 37.95 -47.87 19.76
CA THR A 34 37.49 -47.98 21.14
C THR A 34 36.10 -47.37 21.19
N PHE A 35 35.09 -48.23 21.37
CA PHE A 35 33.71 -47.84 21.63
C PHE A 35 33.68 -47.05 22.94
N CYS A 36 33.47 -45.73 22.87
CA CYS A 36 33.14 -44.90 24.01
C CYS A 36 31.68 -44.47 23.86
N SER A 37 30.88 -44.84 24.85
CA SER A 37 29.43 -44.67 24.90
C SER A 37 29.02 -43.20 24.73
N LEU A 38 28.29 -42.86 23.66
CA LEU A 38 27.65 -41.56 23.50
C LEU A 38 26.31 -41.59 24.25
N LYS A 39 26.24 -40.87 25.38
CA LYS A 39 24.97 -40.38 25.91
C LYS A 39 24.50 -39.24 25.02
N GLU A 40 23.26 -39.32 24.57
CA GLU A 40 22.55 -38.23 23.91
C GLU A 40 22.44 -37.03 24.86
N GLU A 41 23.16 -35.95 24.56
CA GLU A 41 22.79 -34.62 25.04
C GLU A 41 21.81 -34.02 24.03
N LYS A 42 20.61 -33.68 24.53
CA LYS A 42 19.61 -32.94 23.77
C LYS A 42 20.09 -31.50 23.60
N ASP A 43 20.66 -31.21 22.44
CA ASP A 43 20.84 -29.84 21.98
C ASP A 43 19.46 -29.23 21.72
N GLY A 44 19.05 -28.36 22.65
CA GLY A 44 17.97 -27.40 22.42
C GLY A 44 18.41 -26.41 21.36
N GLN A 45 18.00 -26.66 20.11
CA GLN A 45 18.10 -25.67 19.05
C GLN A 45 17.03 -24.59 19.31
N GLY A 46 17.43 -23.54 20.01
CA GLY A 46 16.74 -22.26 19.97
C GLY A 46 16.97 -21.66 18.58
N GLU A 47 15.90 -21.47 17.82
CA GLU A 47 15.97 -20.70 16.59
C GLU A 47 16.43 -19.27 16.89
N PRO A 48 17.26 -18.65 16.03
CA PRO A 48 17.64 -17.26 16.20
C PRO A 48 16.38 -16.38 16.14
N ASN A 49 16.13 -15.67 17.23
CA ASN A 49 15.09 -14.66 17.34
C ASN A 49 15.39 -13.50 16.37
N GLU A 50 14.99 -13.67 15.10
CA GLU A 50 14.84 -12.55 14.17
C GLU A 50 13.76 -11.67 14.79
N GLN A 51 14.18 -10.58 15.43
CA GLN A 51 13.27 -9.52 15.89
C GLN A 51 12.55 -9.02 14.63
N ARG A 52 11.40 -9.61 14.34
CA ARG A 52 10.53 -9.20 13.24
C ARG A 52 10.09 -7.78 13.59
N THR A 53 10.76 -6.78 13.02
CA THR A 53 10.40 -5.37 13.22
C THR A 53 8.96 -5.21 12.76
N THR A 54 8.06 -5.01 13.71
CA THR A 54 6.63 -4.85 13.42
C THR A 54 6.44 -3.57 12.63
N LYS A 55 5.94 -3.70 11.40
CA LYS A 55 5.78 -2.57 10.50
C LYS A 55 4.75 -1.59 11.05
N THR A 56 5.08 -0.31 11.04
CA THR A 56 4.17 0.76 11.47
C THR A 56 3.45 1.38 10.29
N VAL A 57 2.12 1.45 10.37
CA VAL A 57 1.26 2.06 9.34
C VAL A 57 0.52 3.25 9.93
N PHE A 58 0.60 4.40 9.27
CA PHE A 58 -0.22 5.55 9.62
C PHE A 58 -1.54 5.52 8.85
N VAL A 59 -2.67 5.72 9.55
CA VAL A 59 -4.00 5.73 8.94
C VAL A 59 -4.63 7.11 9.10
N ALA A 60 -4.74 7.86 8.01
CA ALA A 60 -5.47 9.12 7.98
C ALA A 60 -6.98 8.83 7.91
N GLY A 61 -7.78 9.47 8.79
CA GLY A 61 -9.22 9.20 8.88
C GLY A 61 -9.54 7.91 9.64
N ALA A 62 -8.68 7.53 10.59
CA ALA A 62 -8.77 6.27 11.34
C ALA A 62 -10.12 6.05 12.05
N THR A 63 -10.82 7.09 12.47
CA THR A 63 -12.13 6.99 13.14
C THR A 63 -13.33 7.01 12.18
N GLY A 64 -13.09 7.13 10.87
CA GLY A 64 -14.14 7.03 9.85
C GLY A 64 -14.70 5.61 9.72
N ASN A 65 -15.84 5.46 9.03
CA ASN A 65 -16.49 4.16 8.88
C ASN A 65 -15.62 3.12 8.16
N THR A 66 -14.80 3.53 7.19
CA THR A 66 -13.82 2.65 6.53
C THR A 66 -12.52 2.60 7.32
N GLY A 67 -12.04 3.74 7.81
CA GLY A 67 -10.80 3.84 8.59
C GLY A 67 -10.77 2.90 9.80
N LYS A 68 -11.89 2.79 10.54
CA LYS A 68 -11.95 1.90 11.70
C LYS A 68 -11.78 0.43 11.34
N ARG A 69 -12.31 0.02 10.19
CA ARG A 69 -12.18 -1.35 9.67
C ARG A 69 -10.75 -1.60 9.20
N ILE A 70 -10.10 -0.62 8.58
CA ILE A 70 -8.67 -0.68 8.21
C ILE A 70 -7.81 -0.87 9.45
N VAL A 71 -8.00 -0.03 10.48
CA VAL A 71 -7.27 -0.12 11.75
C VAL A 71 -7.45 -1.50 12.39
N THR A 72 -8.69 -1.99 12.52
CA THR A 72 -8.96 -3.32 13.09
C THR A 72 -8.24 -4.43 12.32
N GLN A 73 -8.25 -4.38 10.99
CA GLN A 73 -7.60 -5.41 10.18
C GLN A 73 -6.07 -5.33 10.24
N LEU A 74 -5.48 -4.14 10.27
CA LEU A 74 -4.05 -3.95 10.50
C LEU A 74 -3.61 -4.57 11.84
N LEU A 75 -4.32 -4.25 12.93
CA LEU A 75 -4.04 -4.80 14.26
C LEU A 75 -4.16 -6.33 14.26
N SER A 76 -5.20 -6.88 13.61
CA SER A 76 -5.39 -8.34 13.52
C SER A 76 -4.26 -9.07 12.77
N LYS A 77 -3.51 -8.34 11.93
CA LYS A 77 -2.34 -8.85 11.19
C LYS A 77 -1.02 -8.55 11.87
N GLY A 78 -1.03 -7.94 13.06
CA GLY A 78 0.17 -7.65 13.86
C GLY A 78 0.95 -6.40 13.44
N PHE A 79 0.32 -5.47 12.71
CA PHE A 79 0.90 -4.17 12.43
C PHE A 79 0.79 -3.24 13.65
N ASN A 80 1.78 -2.35 13.81
CA ASN A 80 1.59 -1.17 14.64
C ASN A 80 0.83 -0.12 13.83
N VAL A 81 -0.10 0.59 14.48
CA VAL A 81 -0.96 1.56 13.83
C VAL A 81 -0.83 2.92 14.49
N LYS A 82 -0.44 3.93 13.71
CA LYS A 82 -0.62 5.34 14.09
C LYS A 82 -1.94 5.84 13.52
N ALA A 83 -2.95 5.91 14.37
CA ALA A 83 -4.29 6.36 14.03
C ALA A 83 -4.34 7.90 14.01
N GLY A 84 -4.28 8.49 12.81
CA GLY A 84 -4.42 9.92 12.58
C GLY A 84 -5.87 10.38 12.75
N VAL A 85 -6.13 11.15 13.80
CA VAL A 85 -7.46 11.62 14.20
C VAL A 85 -7.47 13.11 14.51
N ARG A 86 -8.61 13.78 14.30
CA ARG A 86 -8.73 15.21 14.62
C ARG A 86 -8.90 15.47 16.12
N ASP A 87 -9.56 14.54 16.82
CA ASP A 87 -9.80 14.58 18.26
C ASP A 87 -9.29 13.26 18.88
N VAL A 88 -8.18 13.37 19.61
CA VAL A 88 -7.48 12.22 20.21
C VAL A 88 -8.25 11.65 21.39
N ASP A 89 -8.85 12.50 22.21
CA ASP A 89 -9.57 12.07 23.41
C ASP A 89 -10.86 11.36 23.03
N SER A 90 -11.60 11.90 22.07
CA SER A 90 -12.76 11.22 21.49
C SER A 90 -12.38 9.87 20.88
N ALA A 91 -11.25 9.78 20.17
CA ALA A 91 -10.81 8.53 19.57
C ALA A 91 -10.50 7.45 20.62
N LYS A 92 -9.75 7.81 21.68
CA LYS A 92 -9.43 6.89 22.80
C LYS A 92 -10.67 6.35 23.51
N ASN A 93 -11.72 7.15 23.61
CA ASN A 93 -12.97 6.73 24.27
C ASN A 93 -13.85 5.81 23.41
N ASN A 94 -13.68 5.83 22.08
CA ASN A 94 -14.56 5.13 21.14
C ASN A 94 -13.89 3.95 20.42
N PHE A 95 -12.58 3.77 20.58
CA PHE A 95 -11.83 2.64 20.02
C PHE A 95 -11.41 1.65 21.10
N PRO A 96 -11.28 0.35 20.74
CA PRO A 96 -10.66 -0.62 21.62
C PRO A 96 -9.24 -0.20 21.97
N THR A 97 -8.88 -0.32 23.26
CA THR A 97 -7.51 -0.17 23.71
C THR A 97 -6.70 -1.37 23.23
N ASP A 98 -5.67 -1.12 22.42
CA ASP A 98 -4.70 -2.11 21.95
C ASP A 98 -3.29 -1.55 22.20
N THR A 99 -2.30 -2.39 22.50
CA THR A 99 -0.92 -1.94 22.70
C THR A 99 -0.26 -1.49 21.40
N ASN A 100 -0.77 -1.95 20.27
CA ASN A 100 -0.22 -1.71 18.94
C ASN A 100 -0.91 -0.53 18.23
N ILE A 101 -1.79 0.21 18.91
CA ILE A 101 -2.41 1.44 18.37
C ILE A 101 -1.97 2.68 19.14
N GLN A 102 -1.52 3.69 18.40
CA GLN A 102 -1.22 5.02 18.91
C GLN A 102 -2.14 6.04 18.22
N PHE A 103 -2.93 6.79 19.00
CA PHE A 103 -3.71 7.91 18.46
C PHE A 103 -2.85 9.16 18.39
N VAL A 104 -2.78 9.77 17.21
CA VAL A 104 -2.03 11.00 16.95
C VAL A 104 -2.95 12.06 16.35
N LYS A 105 -2.76 13.32 16.74
CA LYS A 105 -3.52 14.42 16.16
C LYS A 105 -3.09 14.61 14.71
N ALA A 106 -4.03 14.47 13.78
CA ALA A 106 -3.81 14.71 12.37
C ALA A 106 -5.09 15.24 11.71
N ASP A 107 -4.99 16.44 11.14
CA ASP A 107 -5.97 16.99 10.22
C ASP A 107 -5.27 17.24 8.88
N VAL A 108 -5.76 16.61 7.82
CA VAL A 108 -5.16 16.69 6.48
C VAL A 108 -5.15 18.12 5.92
N THR A 109 -6.00 19.01 6.45
CA THR A 109 -6.09 20.41 6.03
C THR A 109 -5.05 21.32 6.70
N GLU A 110 -4.32 20.84 7.71
CA GLU A 110 -3.33 21.64 8.46
C GLU A 110 -1.94 21.69 7.81
N GLY A 111 -1.77 21.10 6.63
CA GLY A 111 -0.55 21.19 5.81
C GLY A 111 0.45 20.04 6.01
N ALA A 112 1.35 19.90 5.05
CA ALA A 112 2.29 18.78 4.97
C ALA A 112 3.25 18.68 6.17
N ALA A 113 3.75 19.80 6.71
CA ALA A 113 4.71 19.80 7.82
C ALA A 113 4.15 19.12 9.08
N LYS A 114 2.94 19.50 9.50
CA LYS A 114 2.26 18.87 10.64
C LYS A 114 1.91 17.41 10.38
N LEU A 115 1.54 17.08 9.14
CA LEU A 115 1.30 15.69 8.77
C LEU A 115 2.58 14.86 8.83
N SER A 116 3.73 15.39 8.41
CA SER A 116 5.00 14.66 8.52
C SER A 116 5.38 14.37 9.97
N GLU A 117 5.13 15.30 10.89
CA GLU A 117 5.31 15.08 12.33
C GLU A 117 4.37 13.98 12.86
N ALA A 118 3.10 14.00 12.43
CA ALA A 118 2.11 13.01 12.85
C ALA A 118 2.38 11.59 12.28
N ILE A 119 2.85 11.50 11.03
CA ILE A 119 3.24 10.24 10.39
C ILE A 119 4.49 9.68 11.09
N GLY A 120 5.51 10.52 11.30
CA GLY A 120 6.77 10.14 11.92
C GLY A 120 7.48 9.01 11.16
N ASP A 121 7.80 7.92 11.84
CA ASP A 121 8.53 6.75 11.33
C ASP A 121 7.64 5.67 10.67
N ALA A 122 6.40 5.97 10.29
CA ALA A 122 5.54 4.99 9.64
C ALA A 122 6.08 4.61 8.25
N GLU A 123 6.17 3.30 7.96
CA GLU A 123 6.65 2.78 6.67
C GLU A 123 5.64 2.99 5.55
N ALA A 124 4.35 3.02 5.89
CA ALA A 124 3.28 3.19 4.94
C ALA A 124 2.16 4.07 5.49
N VAL A 125 1.42 4.70 4.58
CA VAL A 125 0.27 5.55 4.88
C VAL A 125 -0.96 5.04 4.16
N ILE A 126 -2.07 4.86 4.88
CA ILE A 126 -3.39 4.61 4.29
C ILE A 126 -4.27 5.84 4.50
N CYS A 127 -4.70 6.46 3.41
CA CYS A 127 -5.61 7.58 3.38
C CYS A 127 -7.05 7.09 3.20
N ALA A 128 -7.81 7.05 4.29
CA ALA A 128 -9.24 6.73 4.32
C ALA A 128 -10.08 7.96 4.73
N THR A 129 -9.56 9.15 4.47
CA THR A 129 -10.30 10.39 4.68
C THR A 129 -11.40 10.53 3.63
N GLY A 130 -12.43 11.28 4.01
CA GLY A 130 -13.49 11.69 3.12
C GLY A 130 -14.16 12.89 3.74
N PHE A 131 -14.53 13.89 2.93
CA PHE A 131 -15.26 15.02 3.46
C PHE A 131 -16.59 14.55 4.06
N ARG A 132 -17.05 15.26 5.09
CA ARG A 132 -18.40 15.10 5.61
C ARG A 132 -19.28 16.15 4.92
N PRO A 133 -20.46 15.79 4.38
CA PRO A 133 -21.40 16.76 3.85
C PRO A 133 -21.64 17.89 4.85
N SER A 134 -21.45 19.12 4.39
CA SER A 134 -21.58 20.32 5.20
C SER A 134 -21.98 21.48 4.29
N LEU A 135 -22.33 22.63 4.88
CA LEU A 135 -22.62 23.86 4.11
C LEU A 135 -21.36 24.46 3.45
N ASP A 136 -20.17 23.93 3.75
CA ASP A 136 -18.95 24.28 3.06
C ASP A 136 -18.84 23.48 1.76
N PHE A 137 -19.27 24.09 0.65
CA PHE A 137 -19.17 23.50 -0.69
C PHE A 137 -17.72 23.25 -1.15
N LEU A 138 -16.72 23.86 -0.50
CA LEU A 138 -15.31 23.61 -0.77
C LEU A 138 -14.72 22.49 0.10
N ALA A 139 -15.49 21.90 1.02
CA ALA A 139 -15.02 20.82 1.88
C ALA A 139 -14.44 19.62 1.10
N PRO A 140 -15.02 19.15 -0.03
CA PRO A 140 -14.40 18.11 -0.84
C PRO A 140 -13.03 18.51 -1.37
N TRP A 141 -12.86 19.75 -1.82
CA TRP A 141 -11.57 20.25 -2.31
C TRP A 141 -10.54 20.36 -1.18
N LYS A 142 -10.93 20.87 -0.02
CA LYS A 142 -10.05 20.99 1.15
C LYS A 142 -9.56 19.63 1.64
N VAL A 143 -10.46 18.64 1.71
CA VAL A 143 -10.15 17.33 2.32
C VAL A 143 -9.66 16.34 1.28
N ASP A 144 -10.44 16.08 0.23
CA ASP A 144 -10.15 15.02 -0.73
C ASP A 144 -9.09 15.41 -1.76
N ASN A 145 -8.93 16.71 -2.07
CA ASN A 145 -7.85 17.20 -2.93
C ASN A 145 -6.66 17.72 -2.12
N PHE A 146 -6.75 18.95 -1.59
CA PHE A 146 -5.62 19.60 -0.91
C PHE A 146 -5.12 18.81 0.29
N GLY A 147 -6.02 18.16 1.05
CA GLY A 147 -5.64 17.29 2.16
C GLY A 147 -4.85 16.06 1.71
N THR A 148 -5.23 15.45 0.59
CA THR A 148 -4.47 14.35 -0.01
C THR A 148 -3.12 14.83 -0.55
N VAL A 149 -3.07 16.00 -1.19
CA VAL A 149 -1.80 16.62 -1.65
C VAL A 149 -0.85 16.84 -0.48
N ASN A 150 -1.34 17.43 0.61
CA ASN A 150 -0.56 17.62 1.84
C ASN A 150 -0.02 16.31 2.38
N LEU A 151 -0.83 15.24 2.35
CA LEU A 151 -0.43 13.92 2.83
C LEU A 151 0.67 13.32 1.95
N VAL A 152 0.54 13.44 0.63
CA VAL A 152 1.58 12.98 -0.33
C VAL A 152 2.88 13.73 -0.12
N ASP A 153 2.83 15.05 0.04
CA ASP A 153 4.02 15.87 0.27
C ASP A 153 4.69 15.52 1.60
N ALA A 154 3.90 15.29 2.66
CA ALA A 154 4.39 14.82 3.94
C ALA A 154 5.05 13.44 3.85
N CYS A 155 4.45 12.52 3.09
CA CYS A 155 5.02 11.19 2.86
C CYS A 155 6.37 11.28 2.15
N ARG A 156 6.47 12.16 1.14
CA ARG A 156 7.70 12.35 0.37
C ARG A 156 8.81 13.03 1.16
N SER A 157 8.47 13.97 2.03
CA SER A 157 9.48 14.70 2.82
C SER A 157 10.20 13.81 3.84
N ILE A 158 9.54 12.74 4.31
CA ILE A 158 10.10 11.80 5.30
C ILE A 158 10.40 10.41 4.72
N GLY A 159 10.19 10.20 3.42
CA GLY A 159 10.54 8.95 2.74
C GLY A 159 9.64 7.76 3.06
N VAL A 160 8.33 7.97 3.23
CA VAL A 160 7.35 6.87 3.35
C VAL A 160 7.41 5.96 2.12
N ASN A 161 7.44 4.65 2.34
CA ASN A 161 7.65 3.67 1.27
C ASN A 161 6.42 3.49 0.41
N LYS A 162 5.21 3.52 1.00
CA LYS A 162 3.96 3.24 0.28
C LYS A 162 2.79 4.09 0.75
N LEU A 163 2.01 4.62 -0.19
CA LEU A 163 0.76 5.34 0.08
C LEU A 163 -0.45 4.65 -0.56
N ILE A 164 -1.48 4.39 0.22
CA ILE A 164 -2.73 3.78 -0.25
C ILE A 164 -3.84 4.80 -0.11
N LEU A 165 -4.54 5.12 -1.20
CA LEU A 165 -5.67 6.05 -1.21
C LEU A 165 -6.98 5.30 -1.40
N ILE A 166 -7.98 5.56 -0.54
CA ILE A 166 -9.36 5.18 -0.76
C ILE A 166 -10.09 6.30 -1.53
N SER A 167 -10.30 6.08 -2.82
CA SER A 167 -10.97 7.00 -3.73
C SER A 167 -12.41 6.55 -4.02
N SER A 168 -12.85 6.56 -5.27
CA SER A 168 -14.17 6.14 -5.72
C SER A 168 -14.12 5.70 -7.18
N ILE A 169 -14.97 4.76 -7.59
CA ILE A 169 -15.29 4.62 -9.03
C ILE A 169 -15.91 5.93 -9.55
N LEU A 170 -15.97 6.08 -10.88
CA LEU A 170 -16.54 7.25 -11.56
C LEU A 170 -15.78 8.57 -11.33
N VAL A 171 -14.62 8.58 -10.67
CA VAL A 171 -13.80 9.80 -10.55
C VAL A 171 -13.44 10.41 -11.90
N ASN A 172 -13.23 9.57 -12.91
CA ASN A 172 -13.01 9.98 -14.31
C ASN A 172 -14.30 9.95 -15.16
N GLY A 173 -15.48 9.94 -14.54
CA GLY A 173 -16.76 9.73 -15.19
C GLY A 173 -17.04 10.66 -16.37
N ALA A 174 -16.60 11.92 -16.28
CA ALA A 174 -16.73 12.87 -17.40
C ALA A 174 -15.99 12.44 -18.66
N ALA A 175 -14.76 11.94 -18.53
CA ALA A 175 -13.93 11.56 -19.67
C ALA A 175 -14.42 10.26 -20.34
N ILE A 176 -15.12 9.41 -19.60
CA ILE A 176 -15.57 8.08 -20.05
C ILE A 176 -17.07 8.01 -20.33
N GLY A 177 -17.71 9.16 -20.58
CA GLY A 177 -19.11 9.24 -21.02
C GLY A 177 -20.16 8.97 -19.93
N GLN A 178 -19.79 9.05 -18.65
CA GLN A 178 -20.67 8.80 -17.50
C GLN A 178 -21.25 10.10 -16.90
N LEU A 179 -21.27 11.22 -17.63
CA LEU A 179 -21.83 12.49 -17.15
C LEU A 179 -23.30 12.38 -16.71
N PHE A 180 -24.08 11.51 -17.37
CA PHE A 180 -25.48 11.28 -17.07
C PHE A 180 -25.73 10.11 -16.11
N ASN A 181 -24.66 9.47 -15.60
CA ASN A 181 -24.80 8.40 -14.62
C ASN A 181 -25.37 9.00 -13.31
N PRO A 182 -26.49 8.46 -12.77
CA PRO A 182 -27.10 9.01 -11.57
C PRO A 182 -26.15 9.09 -10.37
N ALA A 183 -25.27 8.09 -10.19
CA ALA A 183 -24.27 8.11 -9.13
C ALA A 183 -23.23 9.21 -9.36
N TYR A 184 -22.75 9.40 -10.59
CA TYR A 184 -21.81 10.47 -10.93
C TYR A 184 -22.40 11.86 -10.64
N ILE A 185 -23.67 12.07 -11.00
CA ILE A 185 -24.38 13.31 -10.74
C ILE A 185 -24.47 13.53 -9.22
N VAL A 186 -25.06 12.59 -8.49
CA VAL A 186 -25.29 12.71 -7.03
C VAL A 186 -23.99 12.97 -6.26
N LEU A 187 -22.90 12.29 -6.61
CA LEU A 187 -21.61 12.44 -5.95
C LEU A 187 -20.94 13.80 -6.24
N ASN A 188 -21.28 14.45 -7.35
CA ASN A 188 -20.75 15.77 -7.71
C ASN A 188 -21.66 16.94 -7.34
N VAL A 189 -22.93 16.71 -6.99
CA VAL A 189 -23.89 17.76 -6.56
C VAL A 189 -23.32 18.62 -5.44
N PHE A 190 -22.55 18.02 -4.52
CA PHE A 190 -21.91 18.74 -3.41
C PHE A 190 -20.42 18.91 -3.68
N GLY A 191 -20.06 20.00 -4.36
CA GLY A 191 -18.68 20.49 -4.44
C GLY A 191 -17.74 19.71 -5.37
N LEU A 192 -18.28 19.01 -6.38
CA LEU A 192 -17.48 18.28 -7.39
C LEU A 192 -16.48 17.28 -6.78
N THR A 193 -16.94 16.52 -5.78
CA THR A 193 -16.09 15.59 -5.02
C THR A 193 -15.30 14.62 -5.91
N LEU A 194 -15.91 14.08 -6.96
CA LEU A 194 -15.23 13.15 -7.86
C LEU A 194 -14.11 13.82 -8.64
N VAL A 195 -14.29 15.09 -9.01
CA VAL A 195 -13.25 15.90 -9.66
C VAL A 195 -12.11 16.19 -8.68
N ALA A 196 -12.43 16.54 -7.44
CA ALA A 196 -11.42 16.77 -6.39
C ALA A 196 -10.56 15.52 -6.15
N LYS A 197 -11.20 14.33 -6.04
CA LYS A 197 -10.50 13.05 -5.92
C LYS A 197 -9.64 12.73 -7.14
N LEU A 198 -10.16 12.93 -8.35
CA LEU A 198 -9.39 12.69 -9.58
C LEU A 198 -8.11 13.55 -9.62
N GLN A 199 -8.18 14.81 -9.20
CA GLN A 199 -6.99 15.67 -9.14
C GLN A 199 -5.97 15.19 -8.11
N ALA A 200 -6.41 14.74 -6.93
CA ALA A 200 -5.52 14.11 -5.95
C ALA A 200 -4.86 12.83 -6.49
N GLU A 201 -5.62 11.98 -7.18
CA GLU A 201 -5.05 10.78 -7.82
C GLU A 201 -3.97 11.13 -8.85
N GLN A 202 -4.21 12.15 -9.68
CA GLN A 202 -3.21 12.64 -10.63
C GLN A 202 -1.97 13.18 -9.93
N TYR A 203 -2.12 13.84 -8.78
CA TYR A 203 -1.00 14.30 -7.98
C TYR A 203 -0.18 13.14 -7.44
N ILE A 204 -0.83 12.13 -6.84
CA ILE A 204 -0.18 10.89 -6.36
C ILE A 204 0.63 10.24 -7.49
N ARG A 205 0.04 10.06 -8.66
CA ARG A 205 0.70 9.45 -9.83
C ARG A 205 1.96 10.19 -10.26
N LYS A 206 1.96 11.52 -10.18
CA LYS A 206 3.10 12.37 -10.56
C LYS A 206 4.15 12.49 -9.45
N SER A 207 3.83 12.07 -8.24
CA SER A 207 4.65 12.29 -7.05
C SER A 207 5.86 11.35 -6.96
N GLY A 208 5.82 10.20 -7.64
CA GLY A 208 6.86 9.18 -7.62
C GLY A 208 6.89 8.29 -6.37
N ILE A 209 5.95 8.46 -5.43
CA ILE A 209 5.77 7.51 -4.32
C ILE A 209 5.18 6.19 -4.83
N ASP A 210 5.57 5.05 -4.26
CA ASP A 210 4.84 3.81 -4.51
C ASP A 210 3.42 3.96 -3.96
N PHE A 211 2.43 3.76 -4.82
CA PHE A 211 1.03 3.96 -4.46
C PHE A 211 0.14 2.80 -4.86
N THR A 212 -0.97 2.68 -4.13
CA THR A 212 -2.15 1.94 -4.59
C THR A 212 -3.38 2.81 -4.41
N ILE A 213 -4.08 3.13 -5.50
CA ILE A 213 -5.37 3.84 -5.43
C ILE A 213 -6.48 2.80 -5.54
N VAL A 214 -7.30 2.71 -4.51
CA VAL A 214 -8.46 1.82 -4.45
C VAL A 214 -9.70 2.67 -4.72
N ARG A 215 -10.41 2.38 -5.82
CA ARG A 215 -11.65 3.04 -6.25
C ARG A 215 -12.84 2.11 -5.99
N PRO A 216 -13.43 2.14 -4.78
CA PRO A 216 -14.59 1.31 -4.48
C PRO A 216 -15.87 1.80 -5.16
N GLY A 217 -16.80 0.88 -5.39
CA GLY A 217 -18.20 1.18 -5.65
C GLY A 217 -18.94 1.74 -4.42
N GLY A 218 -20.26 1.74 -4.48
CA GLY A 218 -21.11 2.22 -3.38
C GLY A 218 -20.81 1.53 -2.06
N LEU A 219 -20.40 2.30 -1.04
CA LEU A 219 -19.92 1.77 0.23
C LEU A 219 -21.07 1.37 1.17
N ARG A 220 -21.13 0.09 1.54
CA ARG A 220 -22.08 -0.47 2.51
C ARG A 220 -21.44 -0.72 3.87
N ASN A 221 -22.24 -0.67 4.92
CA ASN A 221 -21.78 -0.98 6.29
C ASN A 221 -22.03 -2.43 6.70
N ASP A 222 -22.90 -3.12 5.95
CA ASP A 222 -23.24 -4.52 6.16
C ASP A 222 -22.03 -5.44 5.94
N PRO A 223 -22.03 -6.64 6.54
CA PRO A 223 -21.03 -7.66 6.27
C PRO A 223 -20.90 -7.97 4.76
N PRO A 224 -19.73 -8.47 4.31
CA PRO A 224 -19.54 -8.90 2.93
C PRO A 224 -20.63 -9.89 2.48
N SER A 225 -21.32 -9.60 1.39
CA SER A 225 -22.39 -10.46 0.84
C SER A 225 -22.01 -11.18 -0.46
N GLY A 226 -20.78 -11.01 -0.95
CA GLY A 226 -20.30 -11.57 -2.21
C GLY A 226 -18.79 -11.43 -2.36
N ASN A 227 -18.26 -11.95 -3.47
CA ASN A 227 -16.81 -11.92 -3.73
C ASN A 227 -16.38 -10.58 -4.35
N ILE A 228 -15.13 -10.19 -4.06
CA ILE A 228 -14.53 -8.97 -4.61
C ILE A 228 -14.28 -9.19 -6.10
N VAL A 229 -14.85 -8.30 -6.91
CA VAL A 229 -14.49 -8.12 -8.31
C VAL A 229 -13.57 -6.91 -8.36
N MET A 230 -12.33 -7.15 -8.78
CA MET A 230 -11.33 -6.11 -9.03
C MET A 230 -11.16 -5.95 -10.54
N GLN A 231 -11.13 -4.71 -11.01
CA GLN A 231 -10.90 -4.36 -12.41
C GLN A 231 -9.90 -3.20 -12.53
N ALA A 232 -9.41 -2.99 -13.75
CA ALA A 232 -8.57 -1.85 -14.08
C ALA A 232 -9.38 -0.54 -13.96
N GLU A 233 -8.68 0.59 -13.93
CA GLU A 233 -9.32 1.89 -13.86
C GLU A 233 -10.31 2.12 -15.01
N ASP A 234 -11.39 2.84 -14.71
CA ASP A 234 -12.40 3.30 -15.67
C ASP A 234 -13.17 2.17 -16.37
N THR A 235 -13.38 1.04 -15.67
CA THR A 235 -14.09 -0.14 -16.19
C THR A 235 -15.40 -0.44 -15.46
N LEU A 236 -15.52 -0.01 -14.20
CA LEU A 236 -16.70 -0.21 -13.36
C LEU A 236 -17.46 1.11 -13.17
N PHE A 237 -18.74 1.11 -13.57
CA PHE A 237 -19.61 2.31 -13.49
C PHE A 237 -20.75 2.17 -12.49
N GLU A 238 -20.86 1.00 -11.86
CA GLU A 238 -21.89 0.66 -10.89
C GLU A 238 -21.41 -0.46 -9.98
N GLY A 239 -22.22 -0.76 -8.96
CA GLY A 239 -21.96 -1.80 -7.97
C GLY A 239 -21.71 -1.23 -6.59
N SER A 240 -21.74 -2.12 -5.60
CA SER A 240 -21.55 -1.79 -4.19
C SER A 240 -20.57 -2.75 -3.54
N ILE A 241 -19.97 -2.35 -2.43
CA ILE A 241 -18.99 -3.16 -1.71
C ILE A 241 -19.07 -2.86 -0.22
N SER A 242 -18.85 -3.89 0.61
CA SER A 242 -18.75 -3.68 2.05
C SER A 242 -17.48 -2.91 2.39
N ARG A 243 -17.55 -1.98 3.34
CA ARG A 243 -16.35 -1.29 3.86
C ARG A 243 -15.35 -2.26 4.48
N ASP A 244 -15.76 -3.47 4.88
CA ASP A 244 -14.84 -4.52 5.34
C ASP A 244 -13.96 -5.04 4.20
N GLN A 245 -14.53 -5.24 3.02
CA GLN A 245 -13.79 -5.66 1.83
C GLN A 245 -12.88 -4.54 1.30
N VAL A 246 -13.30 -3.28 1.42
CA VAL A 246 -12.43 -2.13 1.08
C VAL A 246 -11.24 -2.06 2.03
N ALA A 247 -11.46 -2.27 3.32
CA ALA A 247 -10.38 -2.35 4.30
C ALA A 247 -9.44 -3.52 4.01
N GLU A 248 -9.99 -4.68 3.64
CA GLU A 248 -9.21 -5.87 3.27
C GLU A 248 -8.28 -5.60 2.08
N VAL A 249 -8.83 -5.03 0.99
CA VAL A 249 -8.04 -4.66 -0.20
C VAL A 249 -6.94 -3.64 0.15
N ALA A 250 -7.26 -2.65 0.98
CA ALA A 250 -6.29 -1.62 1.38
C ALA A 250 -5.16 -2.19 2.25
N VAL A 251 -5.46 -3.09 3.17
CA VAL A 251 -4.44 -3.71 4.03
C VAL A 251 -3.59 -4.70 3.25
N GLU A 252 -4.19 -5.51 2.39
CA GLU A 252 -3.48 -6.49 1.56
C GLU A 252 -2.62 -5.84 0.47
N ALA A 253 -2.99 -4.64 0.00
CA ALA A 253 -2.13 -3.85 -0.89
C ALA A 253 -0.78 -3.48 -0.25
N LEU A 254 -0.65 -3.47 1.09
CA LEU A 254 0.65 -3.31 1.76
C LEU A 254 1.55 -4.54 1.61
N LEU A 255 0.97 -5.71 1.40
CA LEU A 255 1.64 -7.01 1.45
C LEU A 255 2.07 -7.50 0.06
N TYR A 256 1.31 -7.18 -0.98
CA TYR A 256 1.55 -7.66 -2.34
C TYR A 256 2.29 -6.62 -3.19
N PRO A 257 3.48 -6.94 -3.73
CA PRO A 257 4.17 -6.11 -4.71
C PRO A 257 3.33 -5.84 -5.97
N GLU A 258 2.43 -6.75 -6.33
CA GLU A 258 1.51 -6.62 -7.45
C GLU A 258 0.50 -5.48 -7.25
N ALA A 259 0.39 -4.88 -6.08
CA ALA A 259 -0.45 -3.70 -5.83
C ALA A 259 0.30 -2.38 -6.07
N SER A 260 1.62 -2.40 -6.25
CA SER A 260 2.45 -1.19 -6.40
C SER A 260 2.21 -0.48 -7.73
N TYR A 261 2.14 0.85 -7.66
CA TYR A 261 1.79 1.76 -8.77
C TYR A 261 0.48 1.41 -9.49
N LYS A 262 -0.52 0.89 -8.76
CA LYS A 262 -1.81 0.48 -9.36
C LYS A 262 -2.98 1.35 -8.98
N VAL A 263 -3.94 1.41 -9.90
CA VAL A 263 -5.30 1.90 -9.64
C VAL A 263 -6.27 0.76 -9.90
N VAL A 264 -7.04 0.42 -8.88
CA VAL A 264 -7.95 -0.73 -8.91
C VAL A 264 -9.35 -0.31 -8.58
N GLU A 265 -10.32 -0.74 -9.37
CA GLU A 265 -11.75 -0.53 -9.11
C GLU A 265 -12.33 -1.79 -8.48
N ILE A 266 -13.06 -1.64 -7.37
CA ILE A 266 -13.58 -2.78 -6.60
C ILE A 266 -15.07 -2.70 -6.32
N VAL A 267 -15.77 -3.79 -6.60
CA VAL A 267 -17.18 -4.02 -6.23
C VAL A 267 -17.36 -5.43 -5.68
N SER A 268 -18.49 -5.69 -5.02
CA SER A 268 -18.87 -7.01 -4.55
C SER A 268 -19.96 -7.58 -5.47
N ARG A 269 -19.82 -8.86 -5.87
CA ARG A 269 -20.86 -9.59 -6.61
C ARG A 269 -21.04 -10.99 -6.01
N GLU A 270 -22.29 -11.39 -5.79
CA GLU A 270 -22.62 -12.68 -5.15
C GLU A 270 -22.10 -13.88 -5.95
N ASN A 271 -22.26 -13.83 -7.28
CA ASN A 271 -21.89 -14.93 -8.19
C ASN A 271 -20.47 -14.80 -8.78
N ALA A 272 -19.65 -13.86 -8.30
CA ALA A 272 -18.27 -13.77 -8.77
C ALA A 272 -17.44 -14.93 -8.23
N PRO A 273 -16.50 -15.49 -9.00
CA PRO A 273 -15.60 -16.52 -8.50
C PRO A 273 -14.72 -15.97 -7.37
N LYS A 274 -14.49 -16.77 -6.33
CA LYS A 274 -13.56 -16.41 -5.27
C LYS A 274 -12.12 -16.50 -5.80
N LYS A 275 -11.37 -15.41 -5.66
CA LYS A 275 -9.94 -15.30 -5.99
C LYS A 275 -9.21 -14.72 -4.80
N SER A 276 -7.92 -15.03 -4.66
CA SER A 276 -7.10 -14.36 -3.65
C SER A 276 -6.86 -12.90 -4.04
N LEU A 277 -6.57 -12.03 -3.07
CA LEU A 277 -6.27 -10.63 -3.38
C LEU A 277 -4.98 -10.48 -4.18
N GLN A 278 -4.00 -11.36 -3.99
CA GLN A 278 -2.80 -11.42 -4.83
C GLN A 278 -3.15 -11.69 -6.30
N GLU A 279 -3.99 -12.71 -6.57
CA GLU A 279 -4.45 -13.01 -7.93
C GLU A 279 -5.24 -11.85 -8.55
N LEU A 280 -6.07 -11.19 -7.75
CA LEU A 280 -6.82 -10.01 -8.20
C LEU A 280 -5.88 -8.87 -8.57
N PHE A 281 -4.93 -8.51 -7.71
CA PHE A 281 -3.92 -7.49 -8.02
C PHE A 281 -3.08 -7.86 -9.23
N ALA A 282 -2.62 -9.12 -9.34
CA ALA A 282 -1.83 -9.61 -10.47
C ALA A 282 -2.60 -9.56 -11.79
N SER A 283 -3.94 -9.65 -11.76
CA SER A 283 -4.78 -9.58 -12.96
C SER A 283 -4.93 -8.18 -13.55
N ILE A 284 -4.61 -7.14 -12.77
CA ILE A 284 -4.64 -5.74 -13.24
C ILE A 284 -3.34 -5.43 -13.95
N LYS A 285 -3.42 -5.05 -15.22
CA LYS A 285 -2.28 -4.69 -16.06
C LYS A 285 -1.96 -3.21 -16.01
#